data_AF-A0A3D4WWF8-F1
#
_entry.id   AF-A0A3D4WWF8-F1
#
_cell.length_a   1.000
_cell.length_b   1.000
_cell.length_c   1.000
_cell.angle_alpha   90.00
_cell.angle_beta   90.00
_cell.angle_gamma   90.00
#
_symmetry.space_group_name_H-M   'P 1'
#
loop_
_entity.id
_entity.type
_entity.pdbx_description
1 polymer ?
#
loop_
_entity_poly.entity_id
_entity_poly.type
_entity_poly.pdbx_seq_one_letter_code
_entity_poly.pdbx_strand_id
1 'polypeptide(L)'
;MARITVDVNEEWLDAAQEVLGTPTKVATINEALHSFAVRKQAKEIIAAFDSVDMDFAGSADAWGYGGGRDLSQLAERQRGQAGHKAA
;
A
#
# COMPACT_ATOMS: atom_id res chain seq x y z
N MET A 1 21.98 7.42 16.02
CA MET A 1 22.76 7.33 14.76
C MET A 1 23.79 6.22 14.94
N ALA A 2 23.77 5.19 14.10
CA ALA A 2 24.76 4.10 14.14
C ALA A 2 25.73 4.26 12.96
N ARG A 3 27.03 4.03 13.19
CA ARG A 3 28.05 4.08 12.14
C ARG A 3 28.40 2.66 11.73
N ILE A 4 28.19 2.33 10.47
CA ILE A 4 28.45 1.02 9.88
C ILE A 4 29.23 1.20 8.59
N THR A 5 30.11 0.25 8.28
CA THR A 5 30.74 0.14 6.96
C THR A 5 29.98 -0.92 6.18
N VAL A 6 29.50 -0.56 5.00
CA VAL A 6 28.71 -1.45 4.13
C VAL A 6 29.32 -1.37 2.73
N ASP A 7 29.60 -2.52 2.15
CA ASP A 7 29.99 -2.61 0.74
C ASP A 7 28.75 -2.43 -0.14
N VAL A 8 28.86 -1.52 -1.09
CA VAL A 8 27.77 -1.16 -2.00
C VAL A 8 28.30 -1.18 -3.41
N ASN A 9 27.51 -1.70 -4.35
CA ASN A 9 27.83 -1.54 -5.76
C ASN A 9 27.69 -0.05 -6.13
N GLU A 10 28.75 0.54 -6.66
CA GLU A 10 28.82 1.98 -6.90
C GLU A 10 27.92 2.42 -8.06
N GLU A 11 27.81 1.61 -9.12
CA GLU A 11 26.92 1.88 -10.26
C GLU A 11 25.45 1.93 -9.82
N TRP A 12 25.03 1.02 -8.95
CA TRP A 12 23.66 1.00 -8.44
C TRP A 12 23.39 2.16 -7.49
N LEU A 13 24.39 2.54 -6.70
CA LEU A 13 24.29 3.66 -5.79
C LEU A 13 24.15 4.98 -6.55
N ASP A 14 24.92 5.16 -7.62
CA ASP A 14 24.85 6.34 -8.49
C ASP A 14 23.51 6.42 -9.21
N ALA A 15 23.02 5.30 -9.76
CA ALA A 15 21.69 5.23 -10.36
C ALA A 15 20.58 5.55 -9.35
N ALA A 16 20.68 5.03 -8.13
CA ALA A 16 19.73 5.35 -7.06
C ALA A 16 19.83 6.82 -6.65
N GLN A 17 21.02 7.41 -6.65
CA GLN A 17 21.23 8.82 -6.30
C GLN A 17 20.58 9.75 -7.32
N GLU A 18 20.69 9.44 -8.60
CA GLU A 18 20.00 10.16 -9.69
C GLU A 18 18.48 10.05 -9.56
N VAL A 19 17.95 8.83 -9.38
CA VAL A 19 16.50 8.58 -9.26
C VAL A 19 15.90 9.26 -8.03
N LEU A 20 16.61 9.21 -6.90
CA LEU A 20 16.13 9.77 -5.62
C LEU A 20 16.45 11.26 -5.47
N GLY A 21 17.24 11.85 -6.39
CA GLY A 21 17.62 13.26 -6.34
C GLY A 21 18.41 13.63 -5.08
N THR A 22 19.21 12.69 -4.55
CA THR A 22 19.85 12.85 -3.24
C THR A 22 21.25 13.44 -3.37
N PRO A 23 21.68 14.30 -2.41
CA PRO A 23 22.97 15.01 -2.53
C PRO A 23 24.17 14.18 -2.06
N THR A 24 23.95 13.10 -1.31
CA THR A 24 25.04 12.28 -0.74
C THR A 24 24.67 10.80 -0.74
N LYS A 25 25.69 9.93 -0.85
CA LYS A 25 25.55 8.48 -0.74
C LYS A 25 24.79 8.02 0.51
N VAL A 26 25.02 8.67 1.65
CA VAL A 26 24.32 8.36 2.91
C VAL A 26 22.85 8.75 2.83
N ALA A 27 22.54 9.91 2.24
CA ALA A 27 21.15 10.33 2.01
C ALA A 27 20.43 9.35 1.07
N THR A 28 21.10 8.91 -0.01
CA THR A 28 20.57 7.91 -0.94
C THR A 28 20.21 6.61 -0.24
N ILE A 29 21.11 6.07 0.60
CA ILE A 29 20.88 4.82 1.33
C ILE A 29 19.72 4.98 2.33
N ASN A 30 19.68 6.08 3.08
CA ASN A 30 18.62 6.31 4.05
C ASN A 30 17.25 6.46 3.37
N GLU A 31 17.16 7.20 2.26
CA GLU A 31 15.91 7.34 1.51
C GLU A 31 15.47 6.03 0.84
N ALA A 32 16.41 5.24 0.33
CA ALA A 32 16.12 3.93 -0.24
C ALA A 32 15.58 2.97 0.83
N LEU A 33 16.19 2.94 2.01
CA LEU A 33 15.73 2.14 3.15
C LEU A 33 14.35 2.61 3.64
N HIS A 34 14.13 3.91 3.72
CA HIS A 34 12.84 4.48 4.08
C HIS A 34 11.75 4.12 3.06
N SER A 35 12.02 4.30 1.77
CA SER A 35 11.12 3.92 0.68
C SER A 35 10.80 2.42 0.68
N PHE A 36 11.78 1.58 0.98
CA PHE A 36 11.57 0.14 1.11
C PHE A 36 10.71 -0.21 2.33
N ALA A 37 10.97 0.43 3.49
CA ALA A 37 10.17 0.24 4.70
C ALA A 37 8.72 0.66 4.50
N VAL A 38 8.48 1.83 3.89
CA VAL A 38 7.15 2.31 3.54
C VAL A 38 6.46 1.34 2.57
N ARG A 39 7.17 0.85 1.55
CA ARG A 39 6.61 -0.15 0.61
C ARG A 39 6.25 -1.46 1.30
N LYS A 40 7.04 -1.91 2.27
CA LYS A 40 6.75 -3.12 3.04
C LYS A 40 5.52 -2.92 3.93
N GLN A 41 5.44 -1.80 4.65
CA GLN A 41 4.26 -1.45 5.44
C GLN A 41 3.00 -1.31 4.57
N ALA A 42 3.09 -0.66 3.42
CA ALA A 42 1.97 -0.55 2.48
C ALA A 42 1.50 -1.92 1.99
N LYS A 43 2.42 -2.85 1.72
CA LYS A 43 2.05 -4.24 1.38
C LYS A 43 1.38 -4.97 2.54
N GLU A 44 1.89 -4.80 3.76
CA GLU A 44 1.29 -5.39 4.97
C GLU A 44 -0.10 -4.80 5.24
N ILE A 45 -0.28 -3.50 5.03
CA ILE A 45 -1.57 -2.81 5.15
C ILE A 45 -2.54 -3.29 4.08
N ILE A 46 -2.13 -3.38 2.82
CA ILE A 46 -2.99 -3.91 1.73
C ILE A 46 -3.35 -5.37 2.00
N ALA A 47 -2.39 -6.20 2.42
CA ALA A 47 -2.66 -7.59 2.79
C ALA A 47 -3.60 -7.68 4.01
N ALA A 48 -3.45 -6.78 4.98
CA ALA A 48 -4.38 -6.69 6.11
C ALA A 48 -5.78 -6.32 5.63
N PHE A 49 -5.93 -5.29 4.78
CA PHE A 49 -7.21 -4.90 4.19
C PHE A 49 -7.83 -6.01 3.33
N ASP A 50 -7.03 -6.78 2.61
CA ASP A 50 -7.48 -7.93 1.80
C ASP A 50 -7.90 -9.13 2.67
N SER A 51 -7.33 -9.24 3.89
CA SER A 51 -7.66 -10.30 4.86
C SER A 51 -8.88 -10.01 5.74
N VAL A 52 -9.37 -8.77 5.76
CA VAL A 52 -10.57 -8.42 6.52
C VAL A 52 -11.80 -8.63 5.64
N ASP A 53 -12.63 -9.60 6.02
CA ASP A 53 -13.98 -9.75 5.47
C ASP A 53 -14.79 -8.49 5.83
N MET A 54 -15.08 -7.65 4.83
CA MET A 54 -15.88 -6.44 5.05
C MET A 54 -17.34 -6.82 5.29
N ASP A 55 -17.78 -6.73 6.55
CA ASP A 55 -19.19 -6.84 6.92
C ASP A 55 -19.92 -5.52 6.63
N PHE A 56 -20.80 -5.54 5.63
CA PHE A 56 -21.62 -4.40 5.23
C PHE A 56 -23.02 -4.41 5.87
N ALA A 57 -23.29 -5.33 6.80
CA ALA A 57 -24.53 -5.37 7.54
C ALA A 57 -24.74 -4.07 8.33
N GLY A 58 -25.91 -3.43 8.17
CA GLY A 58 -26.23 -2.18 8.87
C GLY A 58 -25.62 -0.91 8.26
N SER A 59 -25.01 -0.98 7.07
CA SER A 59 -24.44 0.19 6.36
C SER A 59 -25.45 1.33 6.11
N ALA A 60 -26.75 1.01 6.06
CA ALA A 60 -27.84 1.98 5.97
C ALA A 60 -27.95 2.88 7.22
N ASP A 61 -27.63 2.35 8.40
CA ASP A 61 -27.81 3.02 9.70
C ASP A 61 -26.47 3.57 10.28
N ALA A 62 -25.33 3.23 9.67
CA ALA A 62 -24.00 3.49 10.23
C ALA A 62 -23.55 4.95 10.16
N TRP A 63 -24.16 5.77 9.31
CA TRP A 63 -23.86 7.20 9.20
C TRP A 63 -24.90 7.96 10.01
N GLY A 64 -24.46 8.67 11.06
CA GLY A 64 -25.26 9.21 12.18
C GLY A 64 -26.45 10.15 11.89
N TYR A 65 -26.91 10.23 10.64
CA TYR A 65 -28.11 10.95 10.19
C TYR A 65 -28.98 10.12 9.22
N GLY A 66 -28.95 8.78 9.27
CA GLY A 66 -29.82 7.92 8.45
C GLY A 66 -29.61 8.07 6.93
N GLY A 67 -28.47 8.62 6.52
CA GLY A 67 -28.07 8.83 5.12
C GLY A 67 -27.17 7.73 4.57
N GLY A 68 -27.00 6.63 5.29
CA GLY A 68 -26.22 5.49 4.84
C GLY A 68 -26.89 4.86 3.61
N ARG A 69 -26.08 4.54 2.59
CA ARG A 69 -26.56 3.76 1.45
C ARG A 69 -26.53 2.28 1.86
N ASP A 70 -27.58 1.53 1.53
CA ASP A 70 -27.57 0.08 1.76
C ASP A 70 -26.57 -0.59 0.80
N LEU A 71 -25.47 -1.09 1.37
CA LEU A 71 -24.39 -1.76 0.67
C LEU A 71 -24.37 -3.28 0.94
N SER A 72 -25.40 -3.83 1.58
CA SER A 72 -25.50 -5.26 1.91
C SER A 72 -25.31 -6.17 0.68
N GLN A 73 -25.74 -5.71 -0.50
CA GLN A 73 -25.62 -6.45 -1.77
C GLN A 73 -24.34 -6.15 -2.56
N LEU A 74 -23.42 -5.32 -2.06
CA LEU A 74 -22.25 -4.88 -2.83
C LEU A 74 -21.28 -6.04 -3.12
N ALA A 75 -20.99 -6.87 -2.12
CA ALA A 75 -20.11 -8.03 -2.26
C ALA A 75 -20.66 -9.07 -3.24
N GLU A 76 -21.99 -9.21 -3.32
CA GLU A 76 -22.66 -10.11 -4.25
C GLU A 76 -22.64 -9.58 -5.69
N ARG A 77 -22.84 -8.26 -5.87
CA ARG A 77 -22.72 -7.61 -7.19
C ARG A 77 -21.31 -7.65 -7.76
N GLN A 78 -20.26 -7.52 -6.93
CA GLN A 78 -18.87 -7.65 -7.39
C GLN A 78 -18.57 -9.05 -7.93
N ARG A 79 -19.04 -10.10 -7.23
CA ARG A 79 -18.90 -11.50 -7.70
C ARG A 79 -19.67 -11.75 -9.00
N GLY A 80 -20.86 -11.18 -9.16
CA GLY A 80 -21.65 -11.28 -10.40
C GLY A 80 -21.04 -10.56 -11.61
N GLN A 81 -20.38 -9.42 -11.41
CA GLN A 81 -19.75 -8.65 -12.51
C GLN A 81 -18.44 -9.26 -13.01
N ALA A 82 -17.67 -9.93 -12.15
CA ALA A 82 -16.45 -10.64 -12.55
C ALA A 82 -16.75 -11.82 -13.50
N GLY A 83 -17.93 -12.45 -13.37
CA GLY A 83 -18.38 -13.52 -14.27
C GLY A 83 -18.92 -13.05 -15.62
N HIS A 84 -19.42 -11.81 -15.73
CA HIS A 84 -20.00 -11.29 -16.98
C HIS A 84 -18.97 -10.68 -17.94
N LYS A 85 -17.75 -10.41 -17.47
CA LYS A 85 -16.66 -9.88 -18.32
C LYS A 85 -15.81 -10.98 -18.98
N ALA A 86 -16.13 -12.25 -18.72
CA ALA A 86 -15.40 -13.43 -19.20
C ALA A 86 -16.24 -14.34 -20.14
N ALA A 87 -17.34 -13.83 -20.71
CA ALA A 87 -18.17 -14.52 -21.70
C ALA A 87 -18.26 -13.71 -23.00
#